data_AF-A0A2N1VJC5-F1
#
_entry.id   AF-A0A2N1VJC5-F1
#
_cell.length_a   1.000
_cell.length_b   1.000
_cell.length_c   1.000
_cell.angle_alpha   90.00
_cell.angle_beta   90.00
_cell.angle_gamma   90.00
#
_symmetry.space_group_name_H-M   'P 1'
#
loop_
_entity.id
_entity.type
_entity.pdbx_description
1 polymer ?
#
loop_
_entity_poly.entity_id
_entity_poly.type
_entity_poly.pdbx_seq_one_letter_code
_entity_poly.pdbx_strand_id
1 'polypeptide(L)'
;MIFFGPELLIRAYKEGYFPMADSYDGNIYWHSPDPRAIFPMDRIKLPRSLKQILKKNDFKFTVNAAFAVVIRKCADREDTWISEEIINSFTQLNELGYAHSIETWLDGELVGGLYGVSIGAAFFGESMFNSVPNASKSAFYYLVNYIKERNFILLDTQYINHHTKMLGAIEIPRVDYLKILNTAIEIPCKFVEE
;
A
#
# COMPACT_ATOMS: atom_id res chain seq x y z
N MET A 1 -21.15 -4.84 18.79
CA MET A 1 -19.96 -4.32 18.08
C MET A 1 -19.51 -5.39 17.10
N ILE A 2 -19.59 -5.11 15.81
CA ILE A 2 -18.92 -5.95 14.80
C ILE A 2 -17.43 -5.72 15.03
N PHE A 3 -16.69 -6.77 15.34
CA PHE A 3 -15.25 -6.69 15.53
C PHE A 3 -14.59 -6.37 14.19
N PHE A 4 -13.81 -5.28 14.12
CA PHE A 4 -12.99 -4.93 12.95
C PHE A 4 -11.76 -5.85 12.88
N GLY A 5 -12.00 -7.14 12.62
CA GLY A 5 -10.99 -8.19 12.62
C GLY A 5 -10.32 -8.42 11.26
N PRO A 6 -9.17 -9.12 11.24
CA PRO A 6 -8.44 -9.43 10.02
C PRO A 6 -9.27 -10.22 9.00
N GLU A 7 -10.16 -11.11 9.42
CA GLU A 7 -11.01 -11.90 8.52
C GLU A 7 -12.01 -11.02 7.75
N LEU A 8 -12.58 -10.02 8.43
CA LEU A 8 -13.48 -9.05 7.79
C LEU A 8 -12.73 -8.21 6.77
N LEU A 9 -11.50 -7.77 7.09
CA LEU A 9 -10.65 -7.02 6.17
C LEU A 9 -10.31 -7.84 4.92
N ILE A 10 -9.84 -9.07 5.08
CA ILE A 10 -9.51 -9.95 3.96
C ILE A 10 -10.73 -10.14 3.05
N ARG A 11 -11.91 -10.37 3.63
CA ARG A 11 -13.15 -10.48 2.85
C ARG A 11 -13.48 -9.18 2.12
N ALA A 12 -13.38 -8.04 2.80
CA ALA A 12 -13.65 -6.75 2.20
C ALA A 12 -12.73 -6.46 1.01
N TYR A 13 -11.42 -6.68 1.15
CA TYR A 13 -10.45 -6.50 0.06
C TYR A 13 -10.75 -7.38 -1.15
N LYS A 14 -11.12 -8.65 -0.93
CA LYS A 14 -11.53 -9.57 -2.02
C LYS A 14 -12.76 -9.08 -2.77
N GLU A 15 -13.66 -8.35 -2.12
CA GLU A 15 -14.86 -7.75 -2.71
C GLU A 15 -14.62 -6.31 -3.23
N GLY A 16 -13.38 -5.81 -3.18
CA GLY A 16 -13.01 -4.48 -3.64
C GLY A 16 -13.40 -3.34 -2.68
N TYR A 17 -13.56 -3.65 -1.39
CA TYR A 17 -13.77 -2.68 -0.32
C TYR A 17 -12.49 -2.45 0.49
N PHE A 18 -12.37 -1.25 1.07
CA PHE A 18 -11.30 -0.92 2.01
C PHE A 18 -11.84 -0.01 3.12
N PRO A 19 -11.24 -0.04 4.32
CA PRO A 19 -11.67 0.74 5.47
C PRO A 19 -11.03 2.14 5.48
N MET A 20 -11.76 3.13 5.98
CA MET A 20 -11.20 4.42 6.40
C MET A 20 -11.92 4.88 7.66
N ALA A 21 -11.19 5.38 8.68
CA ALA A 21 -11.84 6.04 9.81
C ALA A 21 -12.18 7.48 9.43
N ASP A 22 -13.37 7.94 9.83
CA ASP A 22 -13.77 9.32 9.73
C ASP A 22 -13.14 10.14 10.87
N SER A 23 -12.60 11.31 10.54
CA SER A 23 -11.89 12.15 11.52
C SER A 23 -12.82 12.89 12.48
N TYR A 24 -14.12 13.00 12.18
CA TYR A 24 -15.10 13.69 13.02
C TYR A 24 -15.70 12.77 14.07
N ASP A 25 -16.11 11.56 13.70
CA ASP A 25 -16.79 10.62 14.62
C ASP A 25 -15.93 9.41 15.05
N GLY A 26 -14.78 9.19 14.41
CA GLY A 26 -13.86 8.09 14.69
C GLY A 26 -14.34 6.71 14.21
N ASN A 27 -15.50 6.62 13.56
CA ASN A 27 -16.05 5.36 13.06
C ASN A 27 -15.35 4.92 11.77
N ILE A 28 -15.23 3.61 11.57
CA ILE A 28 -14.69 3.02 10.34
C ILE A 28 -15.82 2.85 9.31
N TYR A 29 -15.63 3.44 8.13
CA TYR A 29 -16.49 3.30 6.97
C TYR A 29 -15.84 2.44 5.89
N TRP A 30 -16.66 1.72 5.12
CA TRP A 30 -16.21 0.88 4.01
C TRP A 30 -16.41 1.60 2.69
N HIS A 31 -15.35 1.69 1.90
CA HIS A 31 -15.32 2.43 0.65
C HIS A 31 -15.11 1.49 -0.55
N SER A 32 -15.79 1.77 -1.66
CA SER A 32 -15.58 1.11 -2.95
C SER A 32 -15.92 2.08 -4.09
N PRO A 33 -15.04 3.04 -4.40
CA PRO A 33 -15.34 4.14 -5.30
C PRO A 33 -15.50 3.69 -6.74
N ASP A 34 -16.29 4.47 -7.49
CA ASP A 34 -16.36 4.44 -8.95
C ASP A 34 -16.19 5.88 -9.46
N PRO A 35 -15.10 6.18 -10.19
CA PRO A 35 -14.03 5.27 -10.62
C PRO A 35 -13.10 4.80 -9.49
N ARG A 36 -12.31 3.74 -9.76
CA ARG A 36 -11.26 3.21 -8.88
C ARG A 36 -9.87 3.52 -9.44
N ALA A 37 -8.94 3.93 -8.60
CA ALA A 37 -7.58 4.26 -9.03
C ALA A 37 -6.62 3.08 -8.89
N ILE A 38 -5.84 2.81 -9.93
CA ILE A 38 -4.80 1.77 -9.96
C ILE A 38 -3.49 2.31 -10.55
N PHE A 39 -2.41 1.60 -10.28
CA PHE A 39 -1.15 1.79 -11.00
C PHE A 39 -1.00 0.72 -12.10
N PRO A 40 -1.00 1.09 -13.40
CA PRO A 40 -0.87 0.10 -14.48
C PRO A 40 0.53 -0.53 -14.48
N MET A 41 0.60 -1.81 -14.13
CA MET A 41 1.87 -2.51 -13.91
C MET A 41 2.81 -2.48 -15.13
N ASP A 42 2.27 -2.46 -16.34
CA ASP A 42 3.00 -2.33 -17.61
C ASP A 42 3.57 -0.92 -17.88
N ARG A 43 3.04 0.12 -17.23
CA ARG A 43 3.39 1.53 -17.50
C ARG A 43 4.27 2.18 -16.44
N ILE A 44 4.35 1.63 -15.24
CA ILE A 44 5.20 2.20 -14.18
C ILE A 44 6.67 1.95 -14.50
N LYS A 45 7.42 3.04 -14.72
CA LYS A 45 8.87 3.03 -14.95
C LYS A 45 9.55 3.98 -13.98
N LEU A 46 10.70 3.55 -13.47
CA LEU A 46 11.54 4.36 -12.59
C LEU A 46 12.03 5.64 -13.32
N PRO A 47 11.62 6.85 -12.89
CA PRO A 47 12.01 8.09 -13.53
C PRO A 47 13.51 8.31 -13.49
N ARG A 48 14.08 8.89 -14.54
CA ARG A 48 15.53 9.17 -14.64
C ARG A 48 16.04 10.01 -13.47
N SER A 49 15.27 11.02 -13.02
CA SER A 49 15.61 11.86 -11.87
C SER A 49 15.71 11.04 -10.58
N LEU A 50 14.79 10.10 -10.35
CA LEU A 50 14.84 9.25 -9.17
C LEU A 50 16.01 8.27 -9.23
N LYS A 51 16.38 7.75 -10.41
CA LYS A 51 17.61 6.95 -10.55
C LYS A 51 18.86 7.69 -10.09
N GLN A 52 18.94 9.00 -10.36
CA GLN A 52 20.07 9.81 -9.91
C GLN A 52 20.04 10.02 -8.40
N ILE A 53 18.85 10.22 -7.82
CA ILE A 53 18.66 10.36 -6.37
C ILE A 53 19.04 9.05 -5.64
N LEU A 54 18.58 7.90 -6.13
CA LEU A 54 18.91 6.58 -5.58
C LEU A 54 20.41 6.26 -5.66
N LYS A 55 21.14 6.85 -6.60
CA LYS A 55 22.60 6.72 -6.70
C LYS A 55 23.34 7.64 -5.73
N LYS A 56 22.74 8.78 -5.37
CA LYS A 56 23.33 9.79 -4.48
C LYS A 56 23.07 9.48 -3.02
N ASN A 57 21.85 9.03 -2.71
CA ASN A 57 21.44 8.66 -1.38
C ASN A 57 21.70 7.17 -1.20
N ASP A 58 22.38 6.79 -0.12
CA ASP A 58 22.59 5.38 0.24
C ASP A 58 21.33 4.79 0.91
N PHE A 59 20.19 4.92 0.22
CA PHE A 59 18.93 4.36 0.72
C PHE A 59 18.98 2.84 0.70
N LYS A 60 18.71 2.23 1.85
CA LYS A 60 18.54 0.78 2.00
C LYS A 60 17.07 0.46 2.14
N PHE A 61 16.63 -0.63 1.51
CA PHE A 61 15.25 -1.08 1.57
C PHE A 61 15.16 -2.40 2.30
N THR A 62 14.14 -2.53 3.15
CA THR A 62 13.77 -3.80 3.75
C THR A 62 12.29 -4.07 3.53
N VAL A 63 11.89 -5.31 3.79
CA VAL A 63 10.52 -5.78 3.72
C VAL A 63 10.11 -6.28 5.10
N ASN A 64 8.99 -5.80 5.62
CA ASN A 64 8.41 -6.20 6.92
C ASN A 64 9.35 -6.05 8.12
N ALA A 65 10.41 -5.24 8.04
CA ALA A 65 11.34 -5.07 9.16
C ALA A 65 10.74 -4.22 10.28
N ALA A 66 9.80 -3.33 9.97
CA ALA A 66 9.25 -2.38 10.92
C ALA A 66 7.78 -1.99 10.65
N PHE A 67 6.92 -2.96 10.29
CA PHE A 67 5.52 -2.71 9.88
C PHE A 67 4.75 -1.78 10.84
N ALA A 68 4.76 -2.10 12.14
CA ALA A 68 4.07 -1.31 13.16
C ALA A 68 4.58 0.14 13.25
N VAL A 69 5.87 0.37 12.99
CA VAL A 69 6.46 1.72 12.97
C VAL A 69 6.04 2.45 11.70
N VAL A 70 6.04 1.76 10.55
CA VAL A 70 5.63 2.34 9.26
C VAL A 70 4.18 2.81 9.30
N ILE A 71 3.24 1.98 9.76
CA ILE A 71 1.82 2.38 9.82
C ILE A 71 1.60 3.54 10.80
N ARG A 72 2.29 3.56 11.94
CA ARG A 72 2.23 4.68 12.89
C ARG A 72 2.80 5.97 12.30
N LYS A 73 3.90 5.89 11.56
CA LYS A 73 4.45 7.03 10.82
C LYS A 73 3.53 7.51 9.69
N CYS A 74 2.78 6.62 9.06
CA CYS A 74 1.73 6.99 8.10
C CYS A 74 0.53 7.67 8.77
N ALA A 75 0.24 7.34 10.02
CA ALA A 75 -0.83 7.94 10.81
C ALA A 75 -0.47 9.32 11.38
N ASP A 76 0.83 9.60 11.57
CA ASP A 76 1.39 10.83 12.13
C ASP A 76 1.28 12.04 11.17
N ARG A 77 0.06 12.51 10.94
CA ARG A 77 -0.30 13.69 10.14
C ARG A 77 -1.57 14.34 10.71
N GLU A 78 -1.72 15.64 10.50
CA GLU A 78 -2.86 16.42 11.05
C GLU A 78 -4.22 15.82 10.67
N ASP A 79 -4.40 15.47 9.39
CA ASP A 79 -5.60 14.81 8.87
C ASP A 79 -5.29 13.36 8.50
N THR A 80 -5.72 12.42 9.34
CA THR A 80 -5.51 10.99 9.10
C THR A 80 -6.79 10.19 9.27
N TRP A 81 -6.99 9.21 8.39
CA TRP A 81 -8.03 8.19 8.49
C TRP A 81 -7.54 6.93 9.22
N ILE A 82 -6.27 6.90 9.62
CA ILE A 82 -5.63 5.73 10.23
C ILE A 82 -5.79 5.84 11.75
N SER A 83 -6.91 5.31 12.27
CA SER A 83 -7.19 5.24 13.71
C SER A 83 -6.37 4.15 14.41
N GLU A 84 -6.32 4.15 15.76
CA GLU A 84 -5.69 3.05 16.52
C GLU A 84 -6.36 1.70 16.25
N GLU A 85 -7.66 1.66 15.99
CA GLU A 85 -8.36 0.43 15.58
C GLU A 85 -7.82 -0.09 14.24
N ILE A 86 -7.61 0.78 13.26
CA ILE A 86 -6.97 0.43 11.99
C ILE A 86 -5.53 -0.04 12.20
N ILE A 87 -4.74 0.65 13.03
CA ILE A 87 -3.36 0.25 13.33
C ILE A 87 -3.32 -1.18 13.89
N ASN A 88 -4.19 -1.48 14.86
CA ASN A 88 -4.24 -2.79 15.49
C ASN A 88 -4.63 -3.89 14.49
N SER A 89 -5.66 -3.68 13.68
CA SER A 89 -6.13 -4.71 12.74
C SER A 89 -5.16 -4.94 11.59
N PHE A 90 -4.49 -3.90 11.09
CA PHE A 90 -3.44 -4.07 10.08
C PHE A 90 -2.17 -4.69 10.65
N THR A 91 -1.85 -4.45 11.92
CA THR A 91 -0.74 -5.16 12.59
C THR A 91 -1.04 -6.65 12.70
N GLN A 92 -2.27 -7.04 13.06
CA GLN A 92 -2.70 -8.44 13.03
C GLN A 92 -2.68 -9.02 11.61
N LEU A 93 -3.08 -8.26 10.58
CA LEU A 93 -2.93 -8.71 9.19
C LEU A 93 -1.47 -8.94 8.81
N ASN A 94 -0.52 -8.16 9.34
CA ASN A 94 0.90 -8.37 9.08
C ASN A 94 1.40 -9.66 9.74
N GLU A 95 1.00 -9.92 10.97
CA GLU A 95 1.29 -11.18 11.68
C GLU A 95 0.72 -12.41 10.94
N LEU A 96 -0.44 -12.25 10.30
CA LEU A 96 -1.07 -13.28 9.47
C LEU A 96 -0.51 -13.39 8.05
N GLY A 97 0.47 -12.54 7.68
CA GLY A 97 1.10 -12.57 6.36
C GLY A 97 0.28 -11.94 5.22
N TYR A 98 -0.74 -11.13 5.54
CA TYR A 98 -1.55 -10.42 4.55
C TYR A 98 -1.17 -8.95 4.39
N ALA A 99 -0.71 -8.28 5.45
CA ALA A 99 -0.23 -6.91 5.36
C ALA A 99 1.30 -6.86 5.32
N HIS A 100 1.85 -5.95 4.53
CA HIS A 100 3.29 -5.83 4.34
C HIS A 100 3.75 -4.40 4.27
N SER A 101 4.99 -4.17 4.67
CA SER A 101 5.66 -2.87 4.60
C SER A 101 6.94 -2.95 3.77
N ILE A 102 7.24 -1.83 3.11
CA ILE A 102 8.55 -1.53 2.57
C ILE A 102 9.12 -0.37 3.36
N GLU A 103 10.27 -0.58 3.99
CA GLU A 103 10.98 0.47 4.72
C GLU A 103 12.08 1.08 3.85
N THR A 104 12.34 2.37 4.04
CA THR A 104 13.51 3.07 3.49
C THR A 104 14.37 3.61 4.62
N TRP A 105 15.61 3.14 4.66
CA TRP A 105 16.60 3.50 5.68
C TRP A 105 17.68 4.39 5.10
N LEU A 106 18.15 5.35 5.89
CA LEU A 106 19.32 6.17 5.59
C LEU A 106 20.12 6.31 6.88
N ASP A 107 21.42 6.00 6.84
CA ASP A 107 22.31 6.07 7.99
C ASP A 107 21.82 5.31 9.25
N GLY A 108 21.06 4.22 9.04
CA GLY A 108 20.49 3.39 10.10
C GLY A 108 19.11 3.86 10.59
N GLU A 109 18.63 5.01 10.13
CA GLU A 109 17.34 5.59 10.53
C GLU A 109 16.23 5.29 9.53
N LEU A 110 15.02 5.04 10.03
CA LEU A 110 13.82 4.85 9.20
C LEU A 110 13.32 6.21 8.69
N VAL A 111 13.60 6.50 7.42
CA VAL A 111 13.34 7.82 6.83
C VAL A 111 12.17 7.86 5.85
N GLY A 112 11.55 6.73 5.57
CA GLY A 112 10.33 6.64 4.79
C GLY A 112 9.86 5.21 4.64
N GLY A 113 8.70 5.04 4.03
CA GLY A 113 8.15 3.72 3.79
C GLY A 113 6.72 3.77 3.32
N LEU A 114 6.18 2.60 3.03
CA LEU A 114 4.78 2.37 2.71
C LEU A 114 4.32 1.05 3.29
N TYR A 115 3.02 0.89 3.44
CA TYR A 115 2.42 -0.40 3.74
C TYR A 115 1.22 -0.67 2.83
N GLY A 116 0.86 -1.94 2.74
CA GLY A 116 -0.28 -2.40 1.97
C GLY A 116 -0.70 -3.81 2.34
N VAL A 117 -1.76 -4.29 1.69
CA VAL A 117 -2.28 -5.66 1.83
C VAL A 117 -1.99 -6.44 0.55
N SER A 118 -1.67 -7.72 0.66
CA SER A 118 -1.54 -8.64 -0.47
C SER A 118 -2.53 -9.79 -0.37
N ILE A 119 -3.20 -10.09 -1.49
CA ILE A 119 -4.10 -11.25 -1.62
C ILE A 119 -3.94 -11.79 -3.04
N GLY A 120 -3.39 -13.00 -3.17
CA GLY A 120 -3.00 -13.54 -4.47
C GLY A 120 -2.03 -12.58 -5.18
N ALA A 121 -2.27 -12.32 -6.46
CA ALA A 121 -1.50 -11.39 -7.28
C ALA A 121 -1.98 -9.92 -7.19
N ALA A 122 -2.77 -9.56 -6.17
CA ALA A 122 -3.19 -8.18 -5.91
C ALA A 122 -2.44 -7.58 -4.71
N PHE A 123 -1.94 -6.36 -4.89
CA PHE A 123 -1.40 -5.53 -3.81
C PHE A 123 -2.22 -4.24 -3.69
N PHE A 124 -2.74 -3.99 -2.49
CA PHE A 124 -3.51 -2.80 -2.13
C PHE A 124 -2.59 -1.85 -1.37
N GLY A 125 -2.11 -0.78 -2.02
CA GLY A 125 -1.25 0.20 -1.36
C GLY A 125 -2.10 1.11 -0.47
N GLU A 126 -1.80 1.17 0.83
CA GLU A 126 -2.66 1.86 1.80
C GLU A 126 -2.20 3.29 2.09
N SER A 127 -0.96 3.43 2.55
CA SER A 127 -0.38 4.73 2.84
C SER A 127 1.14 4.67 2.81
N MET A 128 1.75 5.85 2.75
CA MET A 128 3.19 6.03 2.76
C MET A 128 3.57 7.29 3.53
N PHE A 129 4.75 7.29 4.12
CA PHE A 129 5.29 8.43 4.87
C PHE A 129 6.73 8.71 4.45
N ASN A 130 7.16 9.95 4.68
CA ASN A 130 8.47 10.42 4.27
C ASN A 130 9.05 11.42 5.26
N SER A 131 10.17 11.11 5.88
CA SER A 131 10.91 12.01 6.78
C SER A 131 11.99 12.82 6.02
N VAL A 132 12.49 12.30 4.90
CA VAL A 132 13.49 12.98 4.04
C VAL A 132 13.07 12.93 2.57
N PRO A 133 13.38 13.94 1.73
CA PRO A 133 12.91 13.96 0.35
C PRO A 133 13.16 12.66 -0.43
N ASN A 134 12.12 12.17 -1.11
CA ASN A 134 12.12 10.98 -1.97
C ASN A 134 12.21 9.61 -1.28
N ALA A 135 12.21 9.48 0.05
CA ALA A 135 12.27 8.14 0.67
C ALA A 135 11.00 7.31 0.38
N SER A 136 9.79 7.83 0.62
CA SER A 136 8.53 7.11 0.28
C SER A 136 8.40 6.80 -1.21
N LYS A 137 8.79 7.76 -2.06
CA LYS A 137 8.81 7.57 -3.51
C LYS A 137 9.79 6.45 -3.90
N SER A 138 10.93 6.37 -3.24
CA SER A 138 11.91 5.30 -3.46
C SER A 138 11.37 3.95 -2.99
N ALA A 139 10.72 3.89 -1.82
CA ALA A 139 9.99 2.71 -1.35
C ALA A 139 8.93 2.24 -2.35
N PHE A 140 8.18 3.17 -2.96
CA PHE A 140 7.19 2.86 -3.98
C PHE A 140 7.79 2.19 -5.21
N TYR A 141 8.89 2.72 -5.77
CA TYR A 141 9.50 2.06 -6.93
C TYR A 141 10.21 0.75 -6.56
N TYR A 142 10.72 0.63 -5.32
CA TYR A 142 11.19 -0.64 -4.80
C TYR A 142 10.04 -1.66 -4.75
N LEU A 143 8.89 -1.32 -4.15
CA LEU A 143 7.68 -2.13 -4.13
C LEU A 143 7.29 -2.57 -5.55
N VAL A 144 7.17 -1.62 -6.48
CA VAL A 144 6.76 -1.92 -7.86
C VAL A 144 7.69 -2.94 -8.51
N ASN A 145 9.00 -2.84 -8.31
CA ASN A 145 9.93 -3.85 -8.82
C ASN A 145 9.75 -5.19 -8.10
N TYR A 146 9.65 -5.15 -6.77
CA TYR A 146 9.51 -6.31 -5.90
C TYR A 146 8.28 -7.18 -6.24
N ILE A 147 7.13 -6.54 -6.49
CA ILE A 147 5.89 -7.25 -6.82
C ILE A 147 5.82 -7.69 -8.29
N LYS A 148 6.50 -6.96 -9.20
CA LYS A 148 6.63 -7.39 -10.61
C LYS A 148 7.41 -8.70 -10.72
N GLU A 149 8.51 -8.82 -9.99
CA GLU A 149 9.32 -10.05 -9.92
C GLU A 149 8.53 -11.24 -9.35
N ARG A 150 7.45 -10.97 -8.62
CA ARG A 150 6.53 -11.96 -8.02
C ARG A 150 5.22 -12.14 -8.79
N ASN A 151 5.15 -11.62 -10.02
CA ASN A 151 4.00 -11.77 -10.92
C ASN A 151 2.68 -11.17 -10.39
N PHE A 152 2.74 -10.14 -9.53
CA PHE A 152 1.55 -9.37 -9.17
C PHE A 152 1.02 -8.62 -10.40
N ILE A 153 -0.31 -8.65 -10.59
CA ILE A 153 -0.98 -8.06 -11.74
C ILE A 153 -1.80 -6.81 -11.39
N LEU A 154 -2.10 -6.61 -10.10
CA LEU A 154 -2.89 -5.48 -9.63
C LEU A 154 -2.13 -4.73 -8.53
N LEU A 155 -1.94 -3.43 -8.75
CA LEU A 155 -1.50 -2.48 -7.73
C LEU A 155 -2.60 -1.41 -7.57
N ASP A 156 -3.41 -1.56 -6.53
CA ASP A 156 -4.53 -0.68 -6.20
C ASP A 156 -4.06 0.49 -5.33
N THR A 157 -4.60 1.69 -5.60
CA THR A 157 -4.35 2.91 -4.82
C THR A 157 -5.64 3.62 -4.40
N GLN A 158 -6.78 2.91 -4.51
CA GLN A 158 -8.11 3.32 -4.10
C GLN A 158 -8.60 4.60 -4.78
N TYR A 159 -8.14 5.75 -4.31
CA TYR A 159 -8.47 7.07 -4.83
C TYR A 159 -7.28 7.68 -5.58
N ILE A 160 -7.58 8.41 -6.65
CA ILE A 160 -6.56 9.23 -7.28
C ILE A 160 -6.38 10.52 -6.46
N ASN A 161 -5.13 10.95 -6.31
CA ASN A 161 -4.81 12.27 -5.79
C ASN A 161 -3.62 12.84 -6.56
N HIS A 162 -3.22 14.07 -6.26
CA HIS A 162 -2.10 14.72 -6.94
C HIS A 162 -0.81 13.88 -6.87
N HIS A 163 -0.53 13.28 -5.71
CA HIS A 163 0.67 12.48 -5.50
C HIS A 163 0.65 11.17 -6.30
N THR A 164 -0.41 10.37 -6.20
CA THR A 164 -0.52 9.08 -6.90
C THR A 164 -0.57 9.28 -8.42
N LYS A 165 -1.22 10.35 -8.90
CA LYS A 165 -1.20 10.74 -10.31
C LYS A 165 0.20 11.06 -10.82
N MET A 166 1.02 11.78 -10.04
CA MET A 166 2.43 12.03 -10.39
C MET A 166 3.29 10.76 -10.43
N LEU A 167 2.91 9.73 -9.65
CA LEU A 167 3.56 8.42 -9.67
C LEU A 167 3.09 7.53 -10.83
N GLY A 168 2.01 7.92 -11.53
CA GLY A 168 1.48 7.24 -12.72
C GLY A 168 0.18 6.47 -12.49
N ALA A 169 -0.53 6.73 -11.39
CA ALA A 169 -1.86 6.17 -11.18
C ALA A 169 -2.86 6.70 -12.22
N ILE A 170 -3.81 5.86 -12.58
CA ILE A 170 -4.96 6.20 -13.43
C ILE A 170 -6.24 5.75 -12.77
N GLU A 171 -7.36 6.36 -13.17
CA GLU A 171 -8.70 5.92 -12.81
C GLU A 171 -9.25 4.98 -13.89
N ILE A 172 -9.92 3.91 -13.45
CA ILE A 172 -10.68 2.99 -14.29
C ILE A 172 -12.09 2.81 -13.73
N PRO A 173 -13.10 2.50 -14.56
CA PRO A 173 -14.43 2.15 -14.07
C PRO A 173 -14.36 1.00 -13.06
N ARG A 174 -15.15 1.08 -11.97
CA ARG A 174 -15.16 0.05 -10.93
C ARG A 174 -15.42 -1.36 -11.48
N VAL A 175 -16.27 -1.46 -12.51
CA VAL A 175 -16.56 -2.74 -13.18
C VAL A 175 -15.32 -3.36 -13.81
N ASP A 176 -14.40 -2.57 -14.34
CA ASP A 176 -13.16 -3.08 -14.94
C ASP A 176 -12.11 -3.40 -13.87
N TYR A 177 -12.05 -2.61 -12.80
CA TYR A 177 -11.24 -2.93 -11.62
C TYR A 177 -11.64 -4.30 -11.03
N LEU A 178 -12.95 -4.55 -10.84
CA LEU A 178 -13.41 -5.80 -10.24
C LEU A 178 -13.08 -7.03 -11.11
N LYS A 179 -13.06 -6.90 -12.44
CA LYS A 179 -12.60 -7.99 -13.33
C LYS A 179 -11.14 -8.33 -13.09
N ILE A 180 -10.28 -7.31 -12.96
CA ILE A 180 -8.85 -7.49 -12.68
C ILE A 180 -8.67 -8.07 -11.28
N LEU A 181 -9.36 -7.54 -10.28
CA LEU A 181 -9.31 -8.00 -8.89
C LEU A 181 -9.70 -9.48 -8.77
N ASN A 182 -10.85 -9.88 -9.33
CA ASN A 182 -11.34 -11.26 -9.29
C ASN A 182 -10.36 -12.23 -9.94
N THR A 183 -9.63 -11.78 -10.96
CA THR A 183 -8.55 -12.60 -11.56
C THR A 183 -7.33 -12.64 -10.64
N ALA A 184 -6.91 -11.50 -10.10
CA ALA A 184 -5.71 -11.36 -9.30
C ALA A 184 -5.74 -12.19 -8.01
N ILE A 185 -6.87 -12.20 -7.30
CA ILE A 185 -7.01 -12.92 -6.02
C ILE A 185 -6.97 -14.45 -6.17
N GLU A 186 -7.25 -14.97 -7.37
CA GLU A 186 -7.21 -16.40 -7.68
C GLU A 186 -5.80 -16.88 -8.11
N ILE A 187 -4.89 -15.95 -8.46
CA ILE A 187 -3.51 -16.30 -8.82
C ILE A 187 -2.72 -16.54 -7.53
N PRO A 188 -2.12 -17.74 -7.33
CA PRO A 188 -1.36 -18.06 -6.14
C PRO A 188 0.01 -17.36 -6.18
N CYS A 189 0.05 -16.12 -5.73
CA CYS A 189 1.27 -15.35 -5.48
C CYS A 189 1.44 -15.10 -3.97
N LYS A 190 2.68 -15.07 -3.50
CA LYS A 190 3.03 -14.64 -2.14
C LYS A 190 3.86 -13.36 -2.21
N PHE A 191 3.65 -12.46 -1.27
CA PHE A 191 4.48 -11.26 -1.16
C PHE A 191 5.87 -11.59 -0.59
N VAL A 192 5.93 -12.40 0.47
CA VAL A 192 7.18 -12.94 1.04
C VAL A 192 7.14 -14.46 0.92
N GLU A 193 8.27 -15.07 0.54
CA GLU A 193 8.43 -16.53 0.59
C GLU A 193 8.56 -16.99 2.05
N GLU A 194 8.03 -18.18 2.36
CA GLU A 194 8.17 -18.83 3.68
C GLU A 194 9.59 -19.33 3.94
#